data_AF-Q5C2Z6-F1
#
_entry.id   AF-Q5C2Z6-F1
#
_cell.length_a   1.000
_cell.length_b   1.000
_cell.length_c   1.000
_cell.angle_alpha   90.00
_cell.angle_beta   90.00
_cell.angle_gamma   90.00
#
_symmetry.space_group_name_H-M   'P 1'
#
loop_
_entity.id
_entity.type
_entity.pdbx_description
1 polymer ?
#
loop_
_entity_poly.entity_id
_entity_poly.type
_entity_poly.pdbx_seq_one_letter_code
_entity_poly.pdbx_strand_id
1 'polypeptide(L)'
;MKTLQSTLLLLLLVPLIKPAPPTQQDSRIIYDYGTDNFEESIFSQDYEDKYLDGKNIKEKETVIIPNEKSLQLQKDEAITPLPPKKENDEMPTCLLCVCLSGSVYCEEVDIDAVPPLPKESAYLYARFNKIKKLTAKDFADIPNLRRLDFTGNLIEDIEDGTFSKLSLLEELSLAENQLLKLPVLPPKLTLFNA
;
A
#
# COMPACT_ATOMS: atom_id res chain seq x y z
N MET A 1 28.66 -61.49 -51.95
CA MET A 1 27.27 -61.34 -52.45
C MET A 1 26.40 -61.07 -51.23
N LYS A 2 25.70 -59.96 -51.00
CA LYS A 2 25.36 -58.76 -51.76
C LYS A 2 25.31 -57.59 -50.76
N THR A 3 25.71 -56.42 -51.22
CA THR A 3 25.50 -55.10 -50.62
C THR A 3 23.99 -54.78 -50.57
N LEU A 4 23.51 -54.15 -49.50
CA LEU A 4 22.18 -53.54 -49.46
C LEU A 4 22.34 -52.05 -49.11
N GLN A 5 21.78 -51.23 -50.00
CA GLN A 5 22.06 -49.81 -50.12
C GLN A 5 21.31 -48.96 -49.09
N SER A 6 21.99 -47.85 -48.78
CA SER A 6 21.48 -46.54 -48.38
C SER A 6 20.01 -46.26 -48.74
N THR A 7 19.23 -45.85 -47.74
CA THR A 7 18.22 -44.78 -47.90
C THR A 7 18.24 -43.89 -46.66
N LEU A 8 18.81 -42.70 -46.84
CA LEU A 8 18.81 -41.59 -45.89
C LEU A 8 17.43 -40.93 -45.94
N LEU A 9 16.59 -41.13 -44.93
CA LEU A 9 15.28 -40.51 -44.83
C LEU A 9 15.44 -39.09 -44.23
N LEU A 10 15.51 -38.08 -45.08
CA LEU A 10 15.43 -36.67 -44.69
C LEU A 10 13.99 -36.34 -44.24
N LEU A 11 13.76 -36.32 -42.93
CA LEU A 11 12.54 -35.75 -42.35
C LEU A 11 12.63 -34.22 -42.41
N LEU A 12 12.01 -33.63 -43.43
CA LEU A 12 11.73 -32.20 -43.47
C LEU A 12 10.64 -31.89 -42.43
N LEU A 13 11.05 -31.48 -41.23
CA LEU A 13 10.18 -30.81 -40.28
C LEU A 13 9.90 -29.40 -40.80
N VAL A 14 8.77 -29.24 -41.50
CA VAL A 14 8.22 -27.92 -41.85
C VAL A 14 7.80 -27.24 -40.55
N PRO A 15 8.32 -26.05 -40.20
CA PRO A 15 7.84 -25.34 -39.02
C PRO A 15 6.46 -24.77 -39.33
N LEU A 16 5.45 -25.21 -38.57
CA LEU A 16 4.09 -24.67 -38.64
C LEU A 16 4.06 -23.30 -37.94
N ILE A 17 4.59 -22.27 -38.60
CA ILE A 17 4.50 -20.89 -38.12
C ILE A 17 3.10 -20.37 -38.49
N LYS A 18 2.19 -20.35 -37.51
CA LYS A 18 0.94 -19.60 -37.63
C LYS A 18 1.26 -18.11 -37.45
N PRO A 19 0.83 -17.21 -38.36
CA PRO A 19 0.96 -15.78 -38.12
C PRO A 19 0.07 -15.38 -36.93
N ALA A 20 0.59 -14.48 -36.10
CA ALA A 20 -0.17 -13.86 -35.02
C ALA A 20 -1.39 -13.09 -35.60
N PRO A 21 -2.56 -13.13 -34.94
CA PRO A 21 -3.69 -12.32 -35.35
C PRO A 21 -3.35 -10.81 -35.24
N PRO A 22 -3.90 -9.96 -36.11
CA PRO A 22 -3.61 -8.53 -36.07
C PRO A 22 -4.13 -7.93 -34.75
N THR A 23 -3.25 -7.22 -34.06
CA THR A 23 -3.61 -6.33 -32.94
C THR A 23 -4.57 -5.27 -33.46
N GLN A 24 -5.82 -5.28 -32.96
CA GLN A 24 -6.70 -4.12 -33.11
C GLN A 24 -6.13 -2.97 -32.30
N GLN A 25 -5.72 -1.93 -33.03
CA GLN A 25 -5.21 -0.70 -32.48
C GLN A 25 -6.38 0.12 -31.94
N ASP A 26 -6.25 0.45 -30.67
CA ASP A 26 -7.16 1.17 -29.79
C ASP A 26 -7.61 2.54 -30.38
N SER A 27 -8.92 2.73 -30.55
CA SER A 27 -9.50 4.04 -30.82
C SER A 27 -9.62 4.80 -29.50
N ARG A 28 -8.58 5.55 -29.14
CA ARG A 28 -8.61 6.50 -28.03
C ARG A 28 -9.75 7.50 -28.25
N ILE A 29 -10.77 7.48 -27.39
CA ILE A 29 -11.69 8.62 -27.26
C ILE A 29 -10.95 9.71 -26.49
N ILE A 30 -10.64 10.79 -27.21
CA ILE A 30 -10.09 12.03 -26.67
C ILE A 30 -11.26 12.79 -26.05
N TYR A 31 -11.28 12.95 -24.72
CA TYR A 31 -12.12 13.97 -24.10
C TYR A 31 -11.34 15.28 -24.10
N ASP A 32 -11.73 16.16 -25.01
CA ASP A 32 -11.25 17.53 -25.13
C ASP A 32 -11.90 18.38 -24.04
N TYR A 33 -11.17 18.69 -22.97
CA TYR A 33 -11.58 19.72 -22.01
C TYR A 33 -11.09 21.09 -22.50
N GLY A 34 -11.82 21.65 -23.46
CA GLY A 34 -11.77 23.06 -23.79
C GLY A 34 -12.57 23.87 -22.78
N THR A 35 -11.91 24.82 -22.12
CA THR A 35 -12.52 25.79 -21.20
C THR A 35 -13.46 26.74 -21.94
N ASP A 36 -14.67 26.97 -21.43
CA ASP A 36 -15.33 28.28 -21.49
C ASP A 36 -16.45 28.41 -20.44
N ASN A 37 -16.70 29.66 -20.10
CA ASN A 37 -17.35 30.22 -18.92
C ASN A 37 -18.88 30.03 -18.85
N PHE A 38 -19.40 30.12 -17.61
CA PHE A 38 -20.75 30.58 -17.22
C PHE A 38 -21.98 29.72 -17.59
N GLU A 39 -22.59 29.07 -16.58
CA GLU A 39 -23.92 29.43 -16.04
C GLU A 39 -24.41 28.38 -15.02
N GLU A 40 -24.92 28.87 -13.88
CA GLU A 40 -25.66 28.10 -12.90
C GLU A 40 -26.92 27.48 -13.52
N SER A 41 -27.13 26.17 -13.34
CA SER A 41 -28.48 25.62 -13.31
C SER A 41 -28.56 24.37 -12.41
N ILE A 42 -29.12 24.60 -11.22
CA ILE A 42 -30.22 23.85 -10.60
C ILE A 42 -30.34 22.36 -11.00
N PHE A 43 -30.06 21.46 -10.07
CA PHE A 43 -30.80 20.20 -9.93
C PHE A 43 -31.08 19.89 -8.46
N SER A 44 -32.30 20.23 -8.04
CA SER A 44 -32.97 19.61 -6.91
C SER A 44 -33.39 18.20 -7.31
N GLN A 45 -33.07 17.19 -6.50
CA GLN A 45 -33.79 15.92 -6.45
C GLN A 45 -33.78 15.39 -5.00
N ASP A 46 -34.78 15.84 -4.26
CA ASP A 46 -35.63 15.13 -3.31
C ASP A 46 -35.05 13.91 -2.57
N TYR A 47 -34.62 14.13 -1.33
CA TYR A 47 -34.73 13.15 -0.26
C TYR A 47 -35.48 13.81 0.91
N GLU A 48 -36.74 13.40 1.12
CA GLU A 48 -37.50 13.76 2.33
C GLU A 48 -36.95 12.96 3.51
N ASP A 49 -36.50 13.65 4.56
CA ASP A 49 -36.56 13.12 5.92
C ASP A 49 -37.15 14.17 6.85
N LYS A 50 -38.33 13.84 7.40
CA LYS A 50 -39.11 14.67 8.31
C LYS A 50 -38.51 14.62 9.72
N TYR A 51 -37.97 15.75 10.19
CA TYR A 51 -37.82 16.01 11.63
C TYR A 51 -38.80 17.11 12.05
N LEU A 52 -39.63 16.78 13.05
CA LEU A 52 -40.64 17.66 13.62
C LEU A 52 -40.01 18.78 14.47
N ASP A 53 -40.55 19.96 14.24
CA ASP A 53 -40.31 21.26 14.88
C ASP A 53 -40.67 21.28 16.37
N GLY A 54 -39.87 22.03 17.13
CA GLY A 54 -40.01 22.28 18.55
C GLY A 54 -39.46 23.66 18.95
N LYS A 55 -39.87 24.71 18.24
CA LYS A 55 -40.24 26.05 18.75
C LYS A 55 -39.40 26.68 19.89
N ASN A 56 -38.59 27.67 19.48
CA ASN A 56 -38.21 28.95 20.12
C ASN A 56 -38.73 29.26 21.55
N ILE A 57 -37.81 29.65 22.45
CA ILE A 57 -37.94 30.87 23.28
C ILE A 57 -36.55 31.52 23.43
N LYS A 58 -36.48 32.82 23.12
CA LYS A 58 -35.33 33.70 23.37
C LYS A 58 -35.29 34.08 24.85
N GLU A 59 -34.14 33.98 25.49
CA GLU A 59 -33.82 34.87 26.61
C GLU A 59 -32.33 35.15 26.71
N LYS A 60 -32.08 36.33 27.24
CA LYS A 60 -30.88 37.15 27.10
C LYS A 60 -30.02 36.96 28.34
N GLU A 61 -28.72 37.20 28.14
CA GLU A 61 -27.80 37.80 29.11
C GLU A 61 -27.05 36.93 30.15
N THR A 62 -25.78 37.34 30.30
CA THR A 62 -24.86 37.23 31.43
C THR A 62 -23.90 36.04 31.52
N VAL A 63 -22.65 36.35 31.17
CA VAL A 63 -21.42 35.73 31.66
C VAL A 63 -21.35 35.90 33.18
N ILE A 64 -21.27 34.80 33.93
CA ILE A 64 -20.71 34.76 35.29
C ILE A 64 -19.93 33.45 35.47
N ILE A 65 -18.63 33.58 35.73
CA ILE A 65 -17.74 32.51 36.24
C ILE A 65 -17.91 32.44 37.77
N PRO A 66 -18.00 31.25 38.37
CA PRO A 66 -17.34 31.00 39.67
C PRO A 66 -16.56 29.66 39.63
N ASN A 67 -15.23 29.70 39.69
CA ASN A 67 -14.36 29.72 40.86
C ASN A 67 -14.25 28.36 41.59
N GLU A 68 -13.00 27.92 41.73
CA GLU A 68 -12.57 26.73 42.43
C GLU A 68 -12.97 26.77 43.92
N LYS A 69 -13.48 25.65 44.46
CA LYS A 69 -12.75 24.81 45.43
C LYS A 69 -13.60 23.69 46.04
N SER A 70 -12.86 22.61 46.31
CA SER A 70 -13.02 21.59 47.35
C SER A 70 -14.15 20.56 47.22
N LEU A 71 -13.77 19.37 46.74
CA LEU A 71 -13.79 18.20 47.61
C LEU A 71 -12.42 17.49 47.50
N GLN A 72 -11.67 17.52 48.60
CA GLN A 72 -10.47 16.71 48.78
C GLN A 72 -10.90 15.32 49.24
N LEU A 73 -10.37 14.27 48.62
CA LEU A 73 -10.25 12.96 49.22
C LEU A 73 -8.78 12.52 49.10
N GLN A 74 -8.05 12.71 50.20
CA GLN A 74 -6.78 12.05 50.52
C GLN A 74 -7.13 10.61 50.98
N LYS A 75 -6.36 9.51 50.82
CA LYS A 75 -4.92 9.28 50.68
C LYS A 75 -4.68 7.79 50.37
N ASP A 76 -3.66 7.52 49.56
CA ASP A 76 -2.77 6.35 49.45
C ASP A 76 -3.29 4.91 49.49
N GLU A 77 -3.25 4.24 48.34
CA GLU A 77 -2.73 2.87 48.21
C GLU A 77 -1.78 2.78 47.00
N ALA A 78 -0.66 2.10 47.19
CA ALA A 78 0.40 1.94 46.22
C ALA A 78 -0.06 1.11 45.01
N ILE A 79 -0.27 1.78 43.87
CA ILE A 79 -0.49 1.11 42.59
C ILE A 79 0.89 0.89 41.95
N THR A 80 1.37 -0.35 42.02
CA THR A 80 2.43 -0.87 41.15
C THR A 80 2.27 -0.34 39.73
N PRO A 81 3.32 0.12 39.02
CA PRO A 81 3.18 0.47 37.61
C PRO A 81 2.65 -0.76 36.87
N LEU A 82 1.41 -0.66 36.40
CA LEU A 82 0.85 -1.63 35.49
C LEU A 82 1.84 -1.69 34.30
N PRO A 83 2.31 -2.89 33.88
CA PRO A 83 3.15 -2.99 32.69
C PRO A 83 2.44 -2.26 31.54
N PRO A 84 3.18 -1.54 30.66
CA PRO A 84 2.56 -0.81 29.58
C PRO A 84 1.67 -1.78 28.81
N LYS A 85 0.36 -1.48 28.81
CA LYS A 85 -0.63 -2.21 28.00
C LYS A 85 -0.11 -2.19 26.56
N LYS A 86 0.43 -3.32 26.11
CA LYS A 86 0.53 -3.66 24.69
C LYS A 86 -0.86 -4.12 24.26
N GLU A 87 -1.74 -3.16 24.04
CA GLU A 87 -3.00 -3.34 23.34
C GLU A 87 -2.77 -2.62 22.00
N ASN A 88 -2.16 -3.29 21.00
CA ASN A 88 -2.85 -4.03 19.95
C ASN A 88 -4.04 -3.30 19.29
N ASP A 89 -3.96 -1.97 19.18
CA ASP A 89 -4.80 -1.19 18.27
C ASP A 89 -4.18 -1.06 16.86
N GLU A 90 -3.34 -2.01 16.46
CA GLU A 90 -2.93 -2.15 15.07
C GLU A 90 -4.02 -2.93 14.33
N MET A 91 -4.79 -2.21 13.52
CA MET A 91 -5.69 -2.81 12.53
C MET A 91 -4.90 -3.88 11.76
N PRO A 92 -5.34 -5.15 11.76
CA PRO A 92 -4.56 -6.20 11.12
C PRO A 92 -4.43 -5.89 9.63
N THR A 93 -3.20 -5.88 9.14
CA THR A 93 -2.83 -5.54 7.75
C THR A 93 -3.72 -6.20 6.71
N CYS A 94 -4.16 -7.44 6.94
CA CYS A 94 -5.01 -8.19 6.03
C CYS A 94 -6.49 -7.75 6.01
N LEU A 95 -6.89 -6.75 6.79
CA LEU A 95 -8.19 -6.06 6.65
C LEU A 95 -8.12 -4.87 5.70
N LEU A 96 -6.95 -4.22 5.61
CA LEU A 96 -6.70 -3.11 4.69
C LEU A 96 -6.13 -3.61 3.35
N CYS A 97 -5.38 -4.70 3.39
CA CYS A 97 -4.71 -5.33 2.28
C CYS A 97 -5.23 -6.76 2.05
N VAL A 98 -4.88 -7.36 0.92
CA VAL A 98 -5.20 -8.77 0.63
C VAL A 98 -3.99 -9.65 0.96
N CYS A 99 -4.19 -10.63 1.84
CA CYS A 99 -3.16 -11.60 2.23
C CYS A 99 -3.47 -12.98 1.64
N LEU A 100 -2.57 -13.52 0.79
CA LEU A 100 -2.74 -14.81 0.13
C LEU A 100 -1.43 -15.58 0.09
N SER A 101 -1.39 -16.75 0.73
CA SER A 101 -0.28 -17.71 0.63
C SER A 101 1.13 -17.11 0.85
N GLY A 102 1.27 -16.25 1.87
CA GLY A 102 2.54 -15.56 2.17
C GLY A 102 2.82 -14.31 1.33
N SER A 103 1.88 -13.88 0.50
CA SER A 103 1.91 -12.61 -0.21
C SER A 103 0.95 -11.62 0.44
N VAL A 104 1.37 -10.35 0.53
CA VAL A 104 0.55 -9.22 0.97
C VAL A 104 0.44 -8.23 -0.19
N TYR A 105 -0.79 -7.92 -0.59
CA TYR A 105 -1.14 -6.99 -1.66
C TYR A 105 -1.83 -5.76 -1.06
N CYS A 106 -1.10 -4.66 -1.01
CA CYS A 106 -1.49 -3.36 -0.48
C CYS A 106 -1.36 -2.30 -1.59
N GLU A 107 -2.04 -2.47 -2.72
CA GLU A 107 -1.95 -1.53 -3.85
C GLU A 107 -3.05 -0.46 -3.72
N GLU A 108 -2.72 0.81 -3.91
CA GLU A 108 -3.69 1.92 -3.93
C GLU A 108 -4.59 2.02 -2.69
N VAL A 109 -4.05 1.70 -1.52
CA VAL A 109 -4.76 1.73 -0.22
C VAL A 109 -4.47 2.99 0.60
N ASP A 110 -3.79 3.96 -0.01
CA ASP A 110 -3.46 5.27 0.58
C ASP A 110 -2.59 5.20 1.86
N ILE A 111 -1.86 4.10 2.06
CA ILE A 111 -0.94 3.97 3.21
C ILE A 111 0.27 4.89 3.07
N ASP A 112 0.75 5.43 4.18
CA ASP A 112 1.92 6.32 4.26
C ASP A 112 3.14 5.68 4.96
N ALA A 113 2.96 4.47 5.48
CA ALA A 113 4.00 3.64 6.07
C ALA A 113 3.76 2.15 5.75
N VAL A 114 4.80 1.33 5.89
CA VAL A 114 4.67 -0.13 5.75
C VAL A 114 3.84 -0.66 6.93
N PRO A 115 2.69 -1.31 6.68
CA PRO A 115 1.86 -1.84 7.76
C PRO A 115 2.49 -3.10 8.38
N PRO A 116 2.09 -3.51 9.60
CA PRO A 116 2.64 -4.68 10.28
C PRO A 116 2.38 -5.97 9.50
N LEU A 117 3.39 -6.51 8.84
CA LEU A 117 3.20 -7.69 8.00
C LEU A 117 3.08 -8.97 8.84
N PRO A 118 2.32 -9.98 8.38
CA PRO A 118 2.43 -11.34 8.90
C PRO A 118 3.89 -11.82 8.89
N LYS A 119 4.34 -12.49 9.96
CA LYS A 119 5.75 -12.88 10.16
C LYS A 119 6.28 -13.83 9.08
N GLU A 120 5.37 -14.60 8.49
CA GLU A 120 5.64 -15.60 7.45
C GLU A 120 5.55 -15.01 6.04
N SER A 121 5.34 -13.69 5.90
CA SER A 121 5.28 -13.02 4.60
C SER A 121 6.58 -13.19 3.81
N ALA A 122 6.43 -13.57 2.55
CA ALA A 122 7.52 -13.72 1.59
C ALA A 122 7.47 -12.65 0.48
N TYR A 123 6.30 -12.07 0.21
CA TYR A 123 6.13 -11.07 -0.84
C TYR A 123 5.27 -9.92 -0.33
N LEU A 124 5.73 -8.68 -0.54
CA LEU A 124 4.94 -7.47 -0.33
C LEU A 124 4.83 -6.70 -1.64
N TYR A 125 3.61 -6.39 -2.03
CA TYR A 125 3.27 -5.49 -3.13
C TYR A 125 2.55 -4.27 -2.53
N ALA A 126 3.24 -3.15 -2.41
CA ALA A 126 2.75 -1.91 -1.79
C ALA A 126 2.82 -0.74 -2.78
N ARG A 127 2.34 -0.97 -3.99
CA ARG A 127 2.47 -0.04 -5.13
C ARG A 127 1.46 1.10 -5.06
N PHE A 128 1.83 2.24 -5.64
CA PHE A 128 0.92 3.39 -5.79
C PHE A 128 0.32 3.87 -4.47
N ASN A 129 1.15 4.00 -3.44
CA ASN A 129 0.79 4.53 -2.13
C ASN A 129 1.55 5.83 -1.83
N LYS A 130 1.51 6.28 -0.57
CA LYS A 130 2.10 7.55 -0.11
C LYS A 130 3.28 7.35 0.83
N ILE A 131 3.95 6.18 0.75
CA ILE A 131 5.08 5.85 1.62
C ILE A 131 6.25 6.78 1.31
N LYS A 132 6.79 7.44 2.34
CA LYS A 132 7.88 8.43 2.19
C LYS A 132 9.23 7.93 2.68
N LYS A 133 9.22 7.01 3.64
CA LYS A 133 10.43 6.55 4.31
C LYS A 133 10.36 5.05 4.56
N LEU A 134 11.51 4.40 4.44
CA LEU A 134 11.70 3.02 4.86
C LEU A 134 12.75 2.96 5.96
N THR A 135 12.48 2.16 6.98
CA THR A 135 13.29 2.01 8.19
C THR A 135 13.63 0.54 8.45
N ALA A 136 14.67 0.28 9.22
CA ALA A 136 15.02 -1.08 9.62
C ALA A 136 13.94 -1.76 10.46
N LYS A 137 13.08 -0.98 11.11
CA LYS A 137 11.96 -1.49 11.93
C LYS A 137 10.86 -2.11 11.06
N ASP A 138 10.61 -1.57 9.87
CA ASP A 138 9.54 -2.02 8.97
C ASP A 138 9.68 -3.49 8.57
N PHE A 139 10.91 -4.00 8.59
CA PHE A 139 11.25 -5.36 8.16
C PHE A 139 11.91 -6.20 9.27
N ALA A 140 11.95 -5.70 10.51
CA ALA A 140 12.78 -6.28 11.57
C ALA A 140 12.40 -7.72 11.94
N ASP A 141 11.11 -8.05 11.84
CA ASP A 141 10.51 -9.32 12.29
C ASP A 141 10.06 -10.23 11.13
N ILE A 142 10.40 -9.89 9.88
CA ILE A 142 9.95 -10.61 8.68
C ILE A 142 11.15 -11.00 7.79
N PRO A 143 12.10 -11.82 8.30
CA PRO A 143 13.33 -12.16 7.58
C PRO A 143 13.11 -13.03 6.33
N ASN A 144 11.89 -13.53 6.13
CA ASN A 144 11.50 -14.42 5.04
C ASN A 144 11.16 -13.70 3.73
N LEU A 145 11.17 -12.36 3.72
CA LEU A 145 10.86 -11.57 2.54
C LEU A 145 11.85 -11.87 1.40
N ARG A 146 11.28 -12.16 0.23
CA ARG A 146 11.98 -12.43 -1.03
C ARG A 146 11.75 -11.35 -2.07
N ARG A 147 10.57 -10.70 -2.04
CA ARG A 147 10.23 -9.58 -2.92
C ARG A 147 9.61 -8.43 -2.16
N LEU A 148 10.06 -7.24 -2.50
CA LEU A 148 9.47 -5.96 -2.10
C LEU A 148 9.20 -5.13 -3.35
N ASP A 149 7.95 -4.72 -3.55
CA ASP A 149 7.57 -3.81 -4.63
C ASP A 149 6.90 -2.55 -4.06
N PHE A 150 7.63 -1.45 -4.10
CA PHE A 150 7.19 -0.12 -3.67
C PHE A 150 7.08 0.86 -4.85
N THR A 151 6.87 0.35 -6.06
CA THR A 151 6.76 1.18 -7.26
C THR A 151 5.68 2.26 -7.10
N GLY A 152 5.98 3.49 -7.52
CA GLY A 152 5.01 4.59 -7.52
C GLY A 152 4.65 5.11 -6.14
N ASN A 153 5.62 5.16 -5.21
CA ASN A 153 5.46 5.77 -3.89
C ASN A 153 6.16 7.15 -3.84
N LEU A 154 6.31 7.72 -2.65
CA LEU A 154 6.94 9.01 -2.40
C LEU A 154 8.27 8.84 -1.63
N ILE A 155 8.94 7.70 -1.77
CA ILE A 155 10.09 7.35 -0.95
C ILE A 155 11.26 8.28 -1.29
N GLU A 156 11.66 9.09 -0.32
CA GLU A 156 12.78 10.04 -0.41
C GLU A 156 14.00 9.58 0.42
N ASP A 157 13.75 8.80 1.47
CA ASP A 157 14.73 8.41 2.48
C ASP A 157 14.61 6.92 2.83
N ILE A 158 15.75 6.24 2.86
CA ILE A 158 15.87 4.85 3.29
C ILE A 158 16.97 4.81 4.33
N GLU A 159 16.61 4.39 5.54
CA GLU A 159 17.52 4.27 6.68
C GLU A 159 18.65 3.27 6.36
N ASP A 160 19.86 3.58 6.82
CA ASP A 160 20.98 2.68 6.65
C ASP A 160 20.70 1.35 7.37
N GLY A 161 20.87 0.23 6.65
CA GLY A 161 20.58 -1.10 7.19
C GLY A 161 19.11 -1.50 7.15
N THR A 162 18.22 -0.73 6.50
CA THR A 162 16.80 -1.09 6.29
C THR A 162 16.61 -2.54 5.82
N PHE A 163 17.42 -2.97 4.85
CA PHE A 163 17.33 -4.32 4.27
C PHE A 163 18.34 -5.33 4.85
N SER A 164 19.10 -4.96 5.88
CA SER A 164 20.24 -5.75 6.38
C SER A 164 19.84 -7.13 6.92
N LYS A 165 18.63 -7.25 7.47
CA LYS A 165 18.08 -8.51 8.00
C LYS A 165 17.41 -9.37 6.93
N LEU A 166 17.17 -8.83 5.73
CA LEU A 166 16.48 -9.52 4.65
C LEU A 166 17.46 -10.36 3.81
N SER A 167 18.05 -11.36 4.45
CA SER A 167 19.06 -12.24 3.83
C SER A 167 18.52 -13.06 2.65
N LEU A 168 17.21 -13.18 2.54
CA LEU A 168 16.52 -13.91 1.47
C LEU A 168 15.96 -13.00 0.36
N LEU A 169 16.14 -11.68 0.46
CA LEU A 169 15.61 -10.73 -0.53
C LEU A 169 16.28 -10.91 -1.89
N GLU A 170 15.47 -11.20 -2.89
CA GLU A 170 15.90 -11.48 -4.26
C GLU A 170 15.49 -10.35 -5.21
N GLU A 171 14.41 -9.63 -4.88
CA GLU A 171 13.84 -8.61 -5.76
C GLU A 171 13.37 -7.37 -4.98
N LEU A 172 13.79 -6.20 -5.44
CA LEU A 172 13.42 -4.90 -4.86
C LEU A 172 13.10 -3.91 -5.98
N SER A 173 11.85 -3.45 -6.04
CA SER A 173 11.42 -2.36 -6.91
C SER A 173 11.11 -1.11 -6.09
N LEU A 174 11.81 -0.04 -6.40
CA LEU A 174 11.66 1.32 -5.90
C LEU A 174 11.42 2.31 -7.07
N ALA A 175 11.08 1.81 -8.26
CA ALA A 175 10.83 2.66 -9.41
C ALA A 175 9.74 3.70 -9.13
N GLU A 176 9.81 4.84 -9.81
CA GLU A 176 8.83 5.92 -9.68
C GLU A 176 8.73 6.44 -8.23
N ASN A 177 9.87 6.57 -7.53
CA ASN A 177 10.00 7.21 -6.22
C ASN A 177 10.85 8.49 -6.31
N GLN A 178 11.20 9.09 -5.16
CA GLN A 178 11.91 10.37 -5.03
C GLN A 178 13.27 10.21 -4.36
N LEU A 179 13.94 9.08 -4.61
CA LEU A 179 15.19 8.72 -3.93
C LEU A 179 16.30 9.74 -4.19
N LEU A 180 16.89 10.25 -3.11
CA LEU A 180 18.07 11.11 -3.19
C LEU A 180 19.39 10.32 -3.19
N LYS A 181 19.37 9.09 -2.65
CA LYS A 181 20.51 8.18 -2.58
C LYS A 181 20.02 6.73 -2.72
N LEU A 182 20.88 5.87 -3.25
CA LEU A 182 20.62 4.44 -3.28
C LEU A 182 20.91 3.80 -1.91
N PRO A 183 20.10 2.83 -1.46
CA PRO A 183 20.33 2.11 -0.22
C PRO A 183 21.45 1.07 -0.37
N VAL A 184 21.97 0.59 0.76
CA VAL A 184 22.83 -0.59 0.77
C VAL A 184 21.98 -1.82 0.43
N LEU A 185 22.32 -2.49 -0.67
CA LEU A 185 21.56 -3.63 -1.18
C LEU A 185 22.02 -4.95 -0.51
N PRO A 186 21.10 -5.87 -0.20
CA PRO A 186 21.46 -7.18 0.35
C PRO A 186 22.17 -8.06 -0.71
N PRO A 187 23.06 -8.96 -0.29
CA PRO A 187 23.95 -9.70 -1.19
C PRO A 187 23.24 -10.70 -2.12
N LYS A 188 22.02 -11.13 -1.76
CA LYS A 188 21.24 -12.09 -2.53
C LYS A 188 20.34 -11.43 -3.59
N LEU A 189 20.34 -10.09 -3.67
CA LEU A 189 19.48 -9.36 -4.59
C LEU A 189 19.88 -9.65 -6.04
N THR A 190 18.91 -10.08 -6.84
CA THR A 190 19.10 -10.43 -8.26
C THR A 190 18.40 -9.44 -9.18
N LEU A 191 17.34 -8.80 -8.70
CA LEU A 191 16.58 -7.79 -9.44
C LEU A 191 16.45 -6.53 -8.57
N PHE A 192 16.92 -5.41 -9.12
CA PHE A 192 16.82 -4.10 -8.51
C PHE A 192 16.37 -3.09 -9.56
N ASN A 193 15.34 -2.32 -9.24
CA ASN A 193 14.84 -1.24 -10.08
C ASN A 193 14.57 -0.02 -9.19
N ALA A 194 15.15 1.14 -9.48
CA ALA A 194 15.03 2.35 -8.68
C ALA A 194 15.20 3.60 -9.55
#